data_AF-A0A9W7ERQ5-F1
#
_entry.id   AF-A0A9W7ERQ5-F1
#
_cell.length_a   1.000
_cell.length_b   1.000
_cell.length_c   1.000
_cell.angle_alpha   90.00
_cell.angle_beta   90.00
_cell.angle_gamma   90.00
#
_symmetry.space_group_name_H-M   'P 1'
#
loop_
_entity.id
_entity.type
_entity.pdbx_description
1 polymer ?
#
loop_
_entity_poly.entity_id
_entity_poly.type
_entity_poly.pdbx_seq_one_letter_code
_entity_poly.pdbx_strand_id
1 'polypeptide(L)'
;MSSLLPDSVPLLSTADNSVTALPSGIPTLLLFSSSWCPDCKPFMAALSVMYEDLNEDEKQFEVVYVSSDRTEEECADYVKKMPGWLYVPFSQVEHRTFLKTTLKSCAGSEQAPLGITERKFGIPNLVVLKGNDVVKECANADVEGFRGDLPTDWA
;
A
#
# COMPACT_ATOMS: atom_id res chain seq x y z
N MET A 1 6.88 -20.27 -2.14
CA MET A 1 5.93 -19.24 -1.64
C MET A 1 5.45 -18.47 -2.85
N SER A 2 4.13 -18.25 -3.00
CA SER A 2 3.61 -17.41 -4.08
C SER A 2 4.04 -15.97 -3.86
N SER A 3 4.41 -15.25 -4.94
CA SER A 3 4.73 -13.82 -4.84
C SER A 3 3.55 -13.03 -4.28
N LEU A 4 3.81 -12.02 -3.45
CA LEU A 4 2.80 -11.10 -2.94
C LEU A 4 2.23 -10.21 -4.06
N LEU A 5 3.08 -9.81 -5.00
CA LEU A 5 2.73 -9.03 -6.19
C LEU A 5 3.39 -9.67 -7.41
N PRO A 6 2.81 -10.73 -7.99
CA PRO A 6 3.31 -11.28 -9.24
C PRO A 6 3.10 -10.28 -10.39
N ASP A 7 3.95 -10.34 -11.43
CA ASP A 7 3.86 -9.47 -12.61
C ASP A 7 2.50 -9.55 -13.34
N SER A 8 1.73 -10.61 -13.10
CA SER A 8 0.39 -10.80 -13.65
C SER A 8 -0.69 -9.93 -12.98
N VAL A 9 -0.42 -9.31 -11.83
CA VAL A 9 -1.40 -8.44 -11.17
C VAL A 9 -1.44 -7.11 -11.92
N PRO A 10 -2.58 -6.71 -12.50
CA PRO A 10 -2.69 -5.39 -13.09
C PRO A 10 -2.65 -4.36 -11.96
N LEU A 11 -1.61 -3.54 -11.93
CA LEU A 11 -1.55 -2.33 -11.12
C LEU A 11 -1.97 -1.15 -11.99
N LEU A 12 -2.61 -0.16 -11.38
CA LEU A 12 -3.00 1.06 -12.06
C LEU A 12 -2.20 2.23 -11.49
N SER A 13 -1.79 3.14 -12.35
CA SER A 13 -1.27 4.45 -11.93
C SER A 13 -2.41 5.30 -11.39
N THR A 14 -2.21 5.93 -10.23
CA THR A 14 -3.16 6.90 -9.67
C THR A 14 -3.22 8.20 -10.46
N ALA A 15 -2.22 8.46 -11.32
CA ALA A 15 -2.17 9.68 -12.14
C ALA A 15 -3.20 9.66 -13.28
N ASP A 16 -3.40 8.50 -13.92
CA ASP A 16 -4.20 8.39 -15.15
C ASP A 16 -5.00 7.08 -15.28
N ASN A 17 -4.97 6.20 -14.28
CA ASN A 17 -5.57 4.86 -14.30
C ASN A 17 -5.05 3.95 -15.43
N SER A 18 -3.86 4.22 -15.97
CA SER A 18 -3.22 3.33 -16.92
C SER A 18 -2.67 2.08 -16.24
N VAL A 19 -2.75 0.94 -16.92
CA VAL A 19 -2.13 -0.31 -16.45
C VAL A 19 -0.62 -0.15 -16.49
N THR A 20 0.02 -0.37 -15.34
CA THR A 20 1.46 -0.19 -15.14
C THR A 20 2.04 -1.39 -14.40
N ALA A 21 3.29 -1.75 -14.70
CA ALA A 21 4.02 -2.79 -13.99
C ALA A 21 4.75 -2.21 -12.77
N LEU A 22 5.02 -3.06 -11.77
CA LEU A 22 5.84 -2.68 -10.64
C LEU A 22 7.28 -2.35 -11.11
N PRO A 23 7.89 -1.24 -10.69
CA PRO A 23 9.29 -0.98 -10.97
C PRO A 23 10.18 -2.09 -10.38
N SER A 24 11.17 -2.55 -11.13
CA SER A 24 12.12 -3.57 -10.67
C SER A 24 13.33 -2.94 -10.00
N GLY A 25 13.97 -3.68 -9.11
CA GLY A 25 15.23 -3.25 -8.45
C GLY A 25 15.06 -2.30 -7.28
N ILE A 26 13.87 -1.75 -7.06
CA ILE A 26 13.56 -0.86 -5.93
C ILE A 26 12.56 -1.50 -4.96
N PRO A 27 12.55 -1.11 -3.67
CA PRO A 27 11.55 -1.58 -2.72
C PRO A 27 10.12 -1.14 -3.07
N THR A 28 9.15 -1.95 -2.64
CA THR A 28 7.72 -1.67 -2.78
C THR A 28 7.07 -1.55 -1.41
N LEU A 29 6.32 -0.48 -1.21
CA LEU A 29 5.54 -0.20 -0.01
C LEU A 29 4.08 -0.52 -0.28
N LEU A 30 3.59 -1.63 0.26
CA LEU A 30 2.16 -1.95 0.28
C LEU A 30 1.46 -1.12 1.34
N LEU A 31 0.54 -0.26 0.90
CA LEU A 31 -0.22 0.63 1.76
C LEU A 31 -1.66 0.13 1.94
N PHE A 32 -1.98 -0.39 3.12
CA PHE A 32 -3.33 -0.80 3.49
C PHE A 32 -4.06 0.36 4.16
N SER A 33 -5.08 0.90 3.51
CA SER A 33 -5.77 2.10 3.97
C SER A 33 -7.19 2.21 3.37
N SER A 34 -7.94 3.24 3.77
CA SER A 34 -9.26 3.59 3.21
C SER A 34 -9.56 5.08 3.37
N SER A 35 -10.51 5.57 2.57
CA SER A 35 -10.99 6.96 2.59
C SER A 35 -11.84 7.32 3.82
N TRP A 36 -12.54 6.34 4.38
CA TRP A 36 -13.46 6.48 5.51
C TRP A 36 -12.77 6.33 6.88
N CYS A 37 -11.51 5.88 6.89
CA CYS A 37 -10.70 5.69 8.09
C CYS A 37 -10.15 7.04 8.61
N PRO A 38 -10.45 7.45 9.86
CA PRO A 38 -10.01 8.74 10.40
C PRO A 38 -8.49 8.91 10.44
N ASP A 39 -7.79 7.88 10.89
CA ASP A 39 -6.32 7.91 11.07
C ASP A 39 -5.57 7.75 9.74
N CYS A 40 -6.25 7.33 8.68
CA CYS A 40 -5.65 7.08 7.38
C CYS A 40 -5.33 8.36 6.61
N LYS A 41 -6.12 9.42 6.78
CA LYS A 41 -5.90 10.70 6.08
C LYS A 41 -4.60 11.41 6.47
N PRO A 42 -4.30 11.63 7.77
CA PRO A 42 -3.03 12.27 8.15
C PRO A 42 -1.83 11.39 7.77
N PHE A 43 -1.94 10.07 7.89
CA PHE A 43 -0.89 9.15 7.49
C PHE A 43 -0.58 9.23 5.99
N MET A 44 -1.62 9.22 5.15
CA MET A 44 -1.49 9.38 3.71
C MET A 44 -0.80 10.69 3.34
N ALA A 45 -1.19 11.80 3.98
CA ALA A 45 -0.57 13.09 3.73
C ALA A 45 0.93 13.11 4.08
N ALA A 46 1.30 12.55 5.24
CA ALA A 46 2.70 12.43 5.64
C ALA A 46 3.50 11.51 4.70
N LEU A 47 2.90 10.39 4.27
CA LEU A 47 3.52 9.48 3.32
C LEU A 47 3.71 10.11 1.94
N SER A 48 2.78 10.96 1.48
CA SER A 48 2.93 11.71 0.22
C SER A 48 4.12 12.66 0.27
N VAL A 49 4.29 13.42 1.36
CA VAL A 49 5.45 14.31 1.54
C VAL A 49 6.75 13.50 1.51
N MET A 50 6.81 12.39 2.25
CA MET A 50 7.98 11.51 2.25
C MET A 50 8.27 10.90 0.87
N TYR A 51 7.23 10.53 0.12
CA TYR A 51 7.38 9.99 -1.24
C TYR A 51 7.97 11.01 -2.20
N GLU A 52 7.48 12.25 -2.15
CA GLU A 52 7.98 13.34 -2.98
C GLU A 52 9.43 13.69 -2.59
N ASP A 53 9.71 13.86 -1.30
CA ASP A 53 11.05 14.17 -0.77
C ASP A 53 12.10 13.13 -1.20
N LEU A 54 11.78 11.84 -1.03
CA LEU A 54 12.76 10.76 -1.23
C LEU A 54 12.89 10.35 -2.70
N ASN A 55 11.90 10.62 -3.55
CA ASN A 55 11.94 10.32 -4.98
C ASN A 55 12.21 11.56 -5.85
N GLU A 56 12.63 12.70 -5.28
CA GLU A 56 12.84 13.95 -6.00
C GLU A 56 13.89 13.82 -7.13
N ASP A 57 15.06 13.24 -6.82
CA ASP A 57 16.16 13.07 -7.77
C ASP A 57 16.12 11.72 -8.50
N GLU A 58 15.95 10.64 -7.75
CA GLU A 58 15.91 9.26 -8.25
C GLU A 58 14.83 8.48 -7.52
N LYS A 59 14.11 7.62 -8.24
CA LYS A 59 13.06 6.80 -7.65
C LYS A 59 13.66 5.73 -6.73
N GLN A 60 13.61 5.98 -5.42
CA GLN A 60 14.12 5.10 -4.38
C GLN A 60 13.14 3.97 -4.03
N PHE A 61 11.83 4.19 -4.15
CA PHE A 61 10.81 3.17 -3.88
C PHE A 61 9.49 3.47 -4.60
N GLU A 62 8.60 2.48 -4.63
CA GLU A 62 7.23 2.64 -5.11
C GLU A 62 6.19 2.35 -4.02
N VAL A 63 5.07 3.08 -4.04
CA VAL A 63 3.91 2.79 -3.19
C VAL A 63 2.83 2.09 -4.00
N VAL A 64 2.30 1.00 -3.46
CA VAL A 64 1.14 0.28 -4.02
C VAL A 64 0.00 0.33 -3.00
N TYR A 65 -1.04 1.10 -3.31
CA TYR A 65 -2.23 1.22 -2.47
C TYR A 65 -3.13 -0.03 -2.59
N VAL A 66 -3.49 -0.57 -1.42
CA VAL A 66 -4.40 -1.71 -1.26
C VAL A 66 -5.65 -1.25 -0.51
N SER A 67 -6.67 -0.90 -1.29
CA SER A 67 -7.91 -0.31 -0.79
C SER A 67 -8.68 -1.23 0.16
N SER A 68 -9.17 -0.64 1.26
CA SER A 68 -10.23 -1.16 2.15
C SER A 68 -11.50 -0.29 2.09
N ASP A 69 -11.63 0.49 1.02
CA ASP A 69 -12.86 1.24 0.71
C ASP A 69 -14.02 0.27 0.49
N ARG A 70 -15.24 0.74 0.73
CA ARG A 70 -16.45 -0.10 0.65
C ARG A 70 -16.99 -0.16 -0.76
N THR A 71 -16.68 0.85 -1.57
CA THR A 71 -17.13 0.97 -2.95
C THR A 71 -15.98 1.35 -3.88
N GLU A 72 -16.16 1.06 -5.17
CA GLU A 72 -15.22 1.48 -6.21
C GLU A 72 -15.14 3.00 -6.32
N GLU A 73 -16.26 3.72 -6.13
CA GLU A 73 -16.32 5.18 -6.13
C GLU A 73 -15.49 5.79 -4.99
N GLU A 74 -15.64 5.27 -3.76
CA GLU A 74 -14.83 5.70 -2.61
C GLU A 74 -13.33 5.50 -2.88
N CYS A 75 -12.96 4.34 -3.44
CA CYS A 75 -11.57 4.06 -3.82
C CYS A 75 -11.09 5.04 -4.90
N ALA A 76 -11.87 5.20 -5.99
CA ALA A 76 -11.52 6.04 -7.13
C ALA A 76 -11.35 7.51 -6.73
N ASP A 77 -12.20 8.03 -5.85
CA ASP A 77 -12.08 9.41 -5.37
C ASP A 77 -10.92 9.61 -4.41
N TYR A 78 -10.50 8.56 -3.71
CA TYR A 78 -9.37 8.64 -2.80
C TYR A 78 -8.03 8.54 -3.52
N VAL A 79 -7.90 7.65 -4.51
CA VAL A 79 -6.66 7.49 -5.27
C VAL A 79 -6.31 8.74 -6.10
N LYS A 80 -7.29 9.53 -6.53
CA LYS A 80 -7.08 10.83 -7.21
C LYS A 80 -6.27 11.85 -6.37
N LYS A 81 -6.13 11.62 -5.06
CA LYS A 81 -5.41 12.49 -4.13
C LYS A 81 -3.97 12.04 -3.90
N MET A 82 -3.54 10.94 -4.51
CA MET A 82 -2.21 10.36 -4.37
C MET A 82 -1.26 10.93 -5.44
N PRO A 83 0.04 11.12 -5.16
CA PRO A 83 0.97 11.83 -6.04
C PRO A 83 1.53 10.97 -7.18
N GLY A 84 0.70 10.13 -7.82
CA GLY A 84 1.13 9.27 -8.92
C GLY A 84 1.66 7.89 -8.50
N TRP A 85 1.25 7.41 -7.32
CA TRP A 85 1.48 6.03 -6.86
C TRP A 85 0.80 4.98 -7.73
N LEU A 86 1.08 3.72 -7.45
CA LEU A 86 0.33 2.59 -8.00
C LEU A 86 -0.76 2.13 -7.03
N TYR A 87 -1.76 1.40 -7.55
CA TYR A 87 -2.76 0.75 -6.72
C TYR A 87 -3.29 -0.54 -7.34
N VAL A 88 -3.77 -1.44 -6.48
CA VAL A 88 -4.50 -2.63 -6.91
C VAL A 88 -5.94 -2.23 -7.24
N PRO A 89 -6.44 -2.44 -8.48
CA PRO A 89 -7.79 -2.05 -8.88
C PRO A 89 -8.86 -2.57 -7.91
N PHE A 90 -9.91 -1.80 -7.70
CA PHE A 90 -11.04 -2.21 -6.84
C PHE A 90 -11.79 -3.45 -7.38
N SER A 91 -11.71 -3.73 -8.68
CA SER A 91 -12.24 -4.96 -9.27
C SER A 91 -11.41 -6.20 -8.94
N GLN A 92 -10.13 -6.07 -8.59
CA GLN A 92 -9.22 -7.19 -8.28
C GLN A 92 -9.41 -7.72 -6.85
N VAL A 93 -10.63 -8.15 -6.52
CA VAL A 93 -11.06 -8.57 -5.18
C VAL A 93 -10.19 -9.72 -4.65
N GLU A 94 -9.90 -10.72 -5.48
CA GLU A 94 -9.08 -11.87 -5.10
C GLU A 94 -7.67 -11.47 -4.69
N HIS A 95 -7.05 -10.54 -5.41
CA HIS A 95 -5.70 -10.07 -5.11
C HIS A 95 -5.66 -9.21 -3.84
N ARG A 96 -6.63 -8.29 -3.67
CA ARG A 96 -6.73 -7.54 -2.41
C ARG A 96 -6.97 -8.46 -1.22
N THR A 97 -7.83 -9.47 -1.39
CA THR A 97 -8.11 -10.48 -0.37
C THR A 97 -6.85 -11.28 -0.04
N PHE A 98 -6.12 -11.73 -1.05
CA PHE A 98 -4.87 -12.47 -0.89
C PHE A 98 -3.83 -11.66 -0.10
N LEU A 99 -3.61 -10.39 -0.46
CA LEU A 99 -2.69 -9.50 0.26
C LEU A 99 -3.10 -9.32 1.73
N LYS A 100 -4.38 -8.98 1.97
CA LYS A 100 -4.92 -8.73 3.32
C LYS A 100 -4.87 -9.95 4.22
N THR A 101 -5.21 -11.12 3.69
CA THR A 101 -5.22 -12.38 4.44
C THR A 101 -3.81 -12.90 4.70
N THR A 102 -2.91 -12.82 3.71
CA THR A 102 -1.51 -13.25 3.83
C THR A 102 -0.75 -12.39 4.84
N LEU A 103 -0.92 -11.07 4.77
CA LEU A 103 -0.23 -10.11 5.65
C LEU A 103 -1.02 -9.82 6.94
N LYS A 104 -2.23 -10.37 7.07
CA LYS A 104 -3.16 -10.14 8.19
C LYS A 104 -3.34 -8.65 8.51
N SER A 105 -3.37 -7.83 7.46
CA SER A 105 -3.46 -6.37 7.50
C SER A 105 -4.73 -5.93 6.78
N CYS A 106 -5.75 -5.52 7.54
CA CYS A 106 -7.06 -5.16 6.99
C CYS A 106 -7.84 -4.23 7.91
N ALA A 107 -8.90 -3.63 7.38
CA ALA A 107 -9.85 -2.89 8.21
C ALA A 107 -10.56 -3.84 9.19
N GLY A 108 -10.90 -3.33 10.38
CA GLY A 108 -11.60 -4.14 11.39
C GLY A 108 -12.92 -4.75 10.89
N SER A 109 -13.65 -4.01 10.05
CA SER A 109 -14.89 -4.45 9.39
C SER A 109 -14.69 -5.54 8.34
N GLU A 110 -13.47 -5.74 7.84
CA GLU A 110 -13.15 -6.74 6.83
C GLU A 110 -12.73 -8.09 7.43
N GLN A 111 -12.43 -8.18 8.72
CA GLN A 111 -11.93 -9.41 9.33
C GLN A 111 -12.86 -10.61 9.12
N ALA A 112 -14.15 -10.47 9.49
CA ALA A 112 -15.13 -11.54 9.33
C ALA A 112 -15.35 -11.97 7.87
N PRO A 113 -15.63 -11.06 6.90
CA PRO A 113 -15.82 -11.48 5.50
C PRO A 113 -14.55 -12.03 4.84
N LEU A 114 -13.35 -11.65 5.31
CA LEU A 114 -12.08 -12.21 4.83
C LEU A 114 -11.65 -13.49 5.57
N GLY A 115 -12.41 -13.95 6.57
CA GLY A 115 -12.05 -15.11 7.38
C GLY A 115 -10.80 -14.90 8.26
N ILE A 116 -10.44 -13.66 8.56
CA ILE A 116 -9.29 -13.30 9.40
C ILE A 116 -9.74 -13.35 10.86
N THR A 117 -9.29 -14.37 11.59
CA THR A 117 -9.61 -14.55 13.02
C THR A 117 -8.72 -13.72 13.94
N GLU A 118 -7.51 -13.41 13.49
CA GLU A 118 -6.55 -12.58 14.21
C GLU A 118 -5.85 -11.66 13.21
N ARG A 119 -6.09 -10.35 13.35
CA ARG A 119 -5.37 -9.32 12.61
C ARG A 119 -3.99 -9.10 13.24
N LYS A 120 -2.97 -8.97 12.39
CA LYS A 120 -1.65 -8.51 12.82
C LYS A 120 -1.64 -6.99 12.98
N PHE A 121 -2.19 -6.29 11.99
CA PHE A 121 -2.31 -4.83 11.99
C PHE A 121 -3.67 -4.37 11.44
N GLY A 122 -4.15 -3.22 11.94
CA GLY A 122 -5.28 -2.50 11.37
C GLY A 122 -4.86 -1.57 10.22
N ILE A 123 -5.75 -0.71 9.77
CA ILE A 123 -5.42 0.38 8.84
C ILE A 123 -5.31 1.72 9.59
N PRO A 124 -4.42 2.65 9.18
CA PRO A 124 -3.44 2.48 8.10
C PRO A 124 -2.27 1.57 8.53
N ASN A 125 -1.74 0.79 7.57
CA ASN A 125 -0.54 -0.02 7.75
C ASN A 125 0.29 -0.02 6.47
N LEU A 126 1.61 -0.07 6.64
CA LEU A 126 2.59 -0.06 5.57
C LEU A 126 3.46 -1.31 5.67
N VAL A 127 3.63 -2.02 4.56
CA VAL A 127 4.49 -3.21 4.49
C VAL A 127 5.53 -3.01 3.40
N VAL A 128 6.81 -3.11 3.76
CA VAL A 128 7.94 -2.96 2.85
C VAL A 128 8.32 -4.31 2.30
N LEU A 129 8.34 -4.40 0.97
CA LEU A 129 8.79 -5.54 0.21
C LEU A 129 10.12 -5.21 -0.46
N LYS A 130 11.09 -6.12 -0.36
CA LYS A 130 12.29 -6.14 -1.20
C LYS A 130 12.22 -7.41 -2.05
N GLY A 131 11.88 -7.26 -3.34
CA GLY A 131 11.44 -8.39 -4.14
C GLY A 131 10.16 -8.99 -3.56
N ASN A 132 10.19 -10.28 -3.17
CA ASN A 132 9.04 -10.97 -2.58
C ASN A 132 9.09 -11.04 -1.04
N ASP A 133 10.15 -10.53 -0.42
CA ASP A 133 10.37 -10.66 1.01
C ASP A 133 9.80 -9.45 1.77
N VAL A 134 9.01 -9.74 2.80
CA VAL A 134 8.56 -8.72 3.77
C VAL A 134 9.74 -8.39 4.67
N VAL A 135 10.28 -7.18 4.51
CA VAL A 135 11.46 -6.73 5.28
C VAL A 135 11.08 -5.82 6.44
N LYS A 136 9.92 -5.14 6.36
CA LYS A 136 9.41 -4.28 7.43
C LYS A 136 7.90 -4.14 7.39
N GLU A 137 7.28 -3.98 8.55
CA GLU A 137 5.87 -3.61 8.69
C GLU A 137 5.75 -2.46 9.69
N CYS A 138 4.91 -1.47 9.38
CA CYS A 138 4.75 -0.26 10.18
C CYS A 138 3.26 0.11 10.29
N ALA A 139 2.74 -0.03 11.50
CA ALA A 139 1.36 0.30 11.84
C ALA A 139 1.26 1.64 12.57
N ASN A 140 0.04 2.18 12.61
CA ASN A 140 -0.35 3.30 13.49
C ASN A 140 0.31 4.66 13.19
N ALA A 141 0.32 5.05 11.94
CA ALA A 141 0.57 6.42 11.52
C ALA A 141 1.98 7.01 11.76
N ASP A 142 2.96 6.24 12.22
CA ASP A 142 4.33 6.72 12.47
C ASP A 142 5.18 6.73 11.19
N VAL A 143 4.92 7.69 10.29
CA VAL A 143 5.71 7.89 9.07
C VAL A 143 7.13 8.37 9.39
N GLU A 144 7.31 9.16 10.44
CA GLU A 144 8.63 9.70 10.82
C GLU A 144 9.54 8.59 11.37
N GLY A 145 9.02 7.75 12.28
CA GLY A 145 9.72 6.54 12.72
C GLY A 145 9.96 5.58 11.56
N PHE A 146 9.00 5.46 10.63
CA PHE A 146 9.21 4.70 9.41
C PHE A 146 10.39 5.25 8.59
N ARG A 147 10.43 6.56 8.34
CA ARG A 147 11.49 7.26 7.58
C ARG A 147 12.87 7.02 8.19
N GLY A 148 13.00 7.16 9.51
CA GLY A 148 14.26 6.97 10.23
C GLY A 148 14.80 5.53 10.19
N ASP A 149 13.91 4.56 10.01
CA ASP A 149 14.22 3.14 9.93
C ASP A 149 14.32 2.62 8.49
N LEU A 150 14.06 3.46 7.49
CA LEU A 150 14.27 3.06 6.10
C LEU A 150 15.76 2.75 5.94
N PRO A 151 16.11 1.56 5.41
CA PRO A 151 17.51 1.25 5.21
C PRO A 151 18.20 2.36 4.43
N THR A 152 19.28 2.91 5.00
CA THR A 152 20.03 4.02 4.41
C THR A 152 20.88 3.58 3.20
N ASP A 153 20.92 2.27 2.94
CA ASP A 153 21.65 1.59 1.88
C ASP A 153 20.72 1.14 0.73
N TRP A 154 19.67 1.92 0.44
CA TRP A 154 18.81 1.72 -0.74
C TRP A 154 19.49 2.03 -2.07
N ALA A 155 20.73 2.56 -2.01
CA ALA A 155 21.66 2.70 -3.12
C ALA A 155 22.43 1.40 -3.41
#